data_AF-V8D3M5-F1
#
_entry.id   AF-V8D3M5-F1
#
_cell.length_a   1.000
_cell.length_b   1.000
_cell.length_c   1.000
_cell.angle_alpha   90.00
_cell.angle_beta   90.00
_cell.angle_gamma   90.00
#
_symmetry.space_group_name_H-M   'P 1'
#
loop_
_entity.id
_entity.type
_entity.pdbx_description
1 polymer ?
#
loop_
_entity_poly.entity_id
_entity_poly.type
_entity_poly.pdbx_seq_one_letter_code
_entity_poly.pdbx_strand_id
1 'polypeptide(L)'
;MDKHVAGRLADTHLAEWGRRVDYTELAWADDNESTTSREVVEDGVHYTVQSTVWREQGANVYTLGVRVTETGRRSLFGKAVSRFGRKYPDGRFVEGA
;
A
#
# COMPACT_ATOMS: atom_id res chain seq x y z
N MET A 1 -15.43 -4.56 -9.39
CA MET A 1 -14.07 -4.00 -9.32
C MET A 1 -13.45 -3.91 -10.69
N ASP A 2 -13.24 -2.67 -11.13
CA ASP A 2 -12.34 -2.35 -12.22
C ASP A 2 -10.88 -2.53 -11.74
N LYS A 3 -10.16 -3.47 -12.35
CA LYS A 3 -8.77 -3.78 -11.99
C LYS A 3 -7.78 -2.70 -12.42
N HIS A 4 -8.09 -1.93 -13.47
CA HIS A 4 -7.25 -0.84 -13.94
C HIS A 4 -7.33 0.33 -12.96
N VAL A 5 -8.53 0.71 -12.52
CA VAL A 5 -8.69 1.77 -11.51
C VAL A 5 -8.04 1.36 -10.18
N ALA A 6 -8.33 0.16 -9.68
CA ALA A 6 -7.74 -0.34 -8.44
C ALA A 6 -6.21 -0.46 -8.52
N GLY A 7 -5.67 -0.87 -9.67
CA GLY A 7 -4.22 -0.89 -9.93
C GLY A 7 -3.62 0.50 -9.88
N ARG A 8 -4.17 1.47 -10.61
CA ARG A 8 -3.69 2.87 -10.59
C ARG A 8 -3.72 3.47 -9.19
N LEU A 9 -4.76 3.20 -8.39
CA LEU A 9 -4.86 3.66 -7.01
C LEU A 9 -3.74 3.07 -6.13
N ALA A 10 -3.49 1.77 -6.28
CA ALA A 10 -2.41 1.10 -5.55
C ALA A 10 -1.03 1.65 -5.93
N ASP A 11 -0.77 1.79 -7.24
CA ASP A 11 0.49 2.30 -7.78
C ASP A 11 0.72 3.77 -7.36
N THR A 12 -0.33 4.60 -7.38
CA THR A 12 -0.26 6.01 -6.95
C THR A 12 0.15 6.12 -5.50
N HIS A 13 -0.46 5.34 -4.61
CA HIS A 13 -0.13 5.40 -3.18
C HIS A 13 1.27 4.85 -2.87
N LEU A 14 1.73 3.81 -3.56
CA LEU A 14 3.12 3.36 -3.45
C LEU A 14 4.10 4.44 -3.88
N ALA A 15 3.87 5.07 -5.04
CA ALA A 15 4.74 6.12 -5.55
C ALA A 15 4.73 7.37 -4.67
N GLU A 16 3.61 7.70 -4.02
CA GLU A 16 3.55 8.76 -3.02
C GLU A 16 4.37 8.42 -1.78
N TRP A 17 4.24 7.21 -1.23
CA TRP A 17 4.99 6.78 -0.06
C TRP A 17 6.49 6.75 -0.33
N GLY A 18 6.91 6.14 -1.44
CA GLY A 18 8.32 6.03 -1.82
C GLY A 18 9.02 7.39 -1.97
N ARG A 19 8.28 8.43 -2.38
CA ARG A 19 8.77 9.81 -2.51
C ARG A 19 8.73 10.61 -1.20
N ARG A 20 7.71 10.42 -0.36
CA ARG A 20 7.47 11.28 0.81
C ARG A 20 8.06 10.76 2.11
N VAL A 21 8.23 9.44 2.24
CA VAL A 21 8.63 8.83 3.51
C VAL A 21 10.11 8.49 3.49
N ASP A 22 10.82 8.98 4.50
CA ASP A 22 12.24 8.70 4.69
C ASP A 22 12.44 7.42 5.49
N TYR A 23 13.56 6.73 5.22
CA TYR A 23 13.85 5.43 5.86
C TYR A 23 13.93 5.54 7.39
N THR A 24 14.53 6.63 7.89
CA THR A 24 14.72 6.84 9.34
C THR A 24 13.39 7.09 10.06
N GLU A 25 12.38 7.61 9.37
CA GLU A 25 11.05 7.84 9.93
C GLU A 25 10.27 6.53 10.10
N LEU A 26 10.75 5.41 9.56
CA LEU A 26 10.09 4.11 9.62
C LEU A 26 10.57 3.24 10.80
N ALA A 27 11.48 3.73 11.64
CA ALA A 27 11.98 3.00 12.81
C ALA A 27 10.88 2.55 13.79
N TRP A 28 9.74 3.23 13.81
CA TRP A 28 8.58 2.79 14.61
C TRP A 28 8.03 1.43 14.14
N ALA A 29 8.28 1.03 12.88
CA ALA A 29 7.81 -0.22 12.30
C ALA A 29 8.73 -1.42 12.62
N ASP A 30 9.82 -1.21 13.37
CA ASP A 30 10.71 -2.28 13.85
C ASP A 30 9.98 -3.26 14.75
N ASP A 31 9.13 -2.73 15.63
CA ASP A 31 8.42 -3.50 16.66
C ASP A 31 6.92 -3.62 16.36
N ASN A 32 6.42 -2.99 15.27
CA ASN A 32 5.00 -2.89 15.02
C ASN A 32 4.65 -2.80 13.52
N GLU A 33 3.85 -3.76 13.05
CA GLU A 33 3.17 -3.64 11.76
C GLU A 33 1.95 -2.71 11.92
N SER A 34 1.81 -1.72 11.04
CA SER A 34 0.66 -0.81 11.08
C SER A 34 -0.09 -0.79 9.76
N THR A 35 -1.41 -0.93 9.85
CA THR A 35 -2.32 -0.82 8.70
C THR A 35 -3.21 0.41 8.85
N THR A 36 -3.19 1.27 7.84
CA THR A 36 -4.12 2.40 7.69
C THR A 36 -5.08 2.13 6.54
N SER A 37 -6.27 2.73 6.57
CA SER A 37 -7.28 2.56 5.53
C SER A 37 -7.85 3.93 5.13
N ARG A 38 -8.09 4.12 3.84
CA ARG A 38 -8.69 5.31 3.26
C ARG A 38 -9.76 4.94 2.23
N GLU A 39 -10.87 5.65 2.25
CA GLU A 39 -11.89 5.52 1.20
C GLU A 39 -11.63 6.52 0.08
N VAL A 40 -11.83 6.06 -1.15
CA VAL A 40 -11.66 6.83 -2.39
C VAL A 40 -12.86 6.55 -3.29
N VAL A 41 -13.40 7.57 -3.96
CA VAL A 41 -14.46 7.41 -4.95
C VAL A 41 -13.89 7.76 -6.31
N GLU A 42 -13.93 6.80 -7.24
CA GLU A 42 -13.48 6.95 -8.63
C GLU A 42 -14.63 6.56 -9.55
N ASP A 43 -15.03 7.47 -10.45
CA ASP A 43 -16.13 7.27 -11.39
C ASP A 43 -17.44 6.75 -10.73
N GLY A 44 -17.74 7.24 -9.52
CA GLY A 44 -18.92 6.83 -8.75
C GLY A 44 -18.82 5.46 -8.08
N VAL A 45 -17.66 4.79 -8.17
CA VAL A 45 -17.38 3.53 -7.49
C VAL A 45 -16.52 3.81 -6.25
N HIS A 46 -16.96 3.28 -5.11
CA HIS A 46 -16.22 3.39 -3.85
C HIS A 46 -15.14 2.31 -3.76
N TYR A 47 -13.93 2.71 -3.39
CA TYR A 47 -12.79 1.85 -3.14
C TYR A 47 -12.26 2.13 -1.73
N THR A 48 -11.82 1.08 -1.05
CA THR A 48 -10.99 1.19 0.15
C THR A 48 -9.56 0.85 -0.23
N VAL A 49 -8.64 1.77 0.07
CA VAL A 49 -7.21 1.57 -0.01
C VAL A 49 -6.70 1.28 1.40
N GLN A 50 -6.13 0.10 1.62
CA GLN A 50 -5.43 -0.27 2.84
C GLN A 50 -3.93 -0.22 2.59
N SER A 51 -3.19 0.42 3.49
CA SER A 51 -1.74 0.59 3.43
C SER A 51 -1.12 0.01 4.69
N THR A 52 -0.32 -1.03 4.55
CA THR A 52 0.32 -1.76 5.64
C THR A 52 1.82 -1.57 5.57
N VAL A 53 2.45 -1.10 6.64
CA VAL A 53 3.90 -0.91 6.72
C VAL A 53 4.47 -1.86 7.77
N TRP A 54 5.54 -2.55 7.41
CA TRP A 54 6.27 -3.45 8.30
C TRP A 54 7.76 -3.49 7.95
N ARG A 55 8.59 -3.89 8.92
CA ARG A 55 9.98 -4.28 8.64
C ARG A 55 10.06 -5.74 8.20
N GLU A 56 10.82 -6.01 7.14
CA GLU A 56 11.13 -7.39 6.74
C GLU A 56 12.06 -8.06 7.76
N GLN A 57 11.68 -9.24 8.27
CA GLN A 57 12.48 -9.97 9.25
C GLN A 57 13.84 -10.38 8.67
N GLY A 58 14.91 -10.15 9.43
CA GLY A 58 16.28 -10.47 9.01
C GLY A 58 16.86 -9.48 7.99
N ALA A 59 16.16 -8.41 7.65
CA ALA A 59 16.64 -7.34 6.78
C ALA A 59 16.43 -5.96 7.40
N ASN A 60 17.31 -5.02 7.04
CA ASN A 60 17.11 -3.59 7.33
C ASN A 60 16.31 -2.98 6.17
N VAL A 61 15.10 -3.48 5.94
CA VAL A 61 14.25 -3.07 4.83
C VAL A 61 12.83 -2.93 5.36
N TYR A 62 12.19 -1.81 5.03
CA TYR A 62 10.76 -1.62 5.31
C TYR A 62 9.96 -1.84 4.05
N THR A 63 8.81 -2.49 4.18
CA THR A 63 7.89 -2.71 3.08
C THR A 63 6.59 -1.97 3.36
N LEU A 64 6.07 -1.32 2.33
CA LEU A 64 4.70 -0.88 2.25
C LEU A 64 3.93 -1.83 1.33
N GLY A 65 2.91 -2.47 1.84
CA GLY A 65 1.88 -3.18 1.08
C GLY A 65 0.65 -2.30 0.91
N VAL A 66 0.15 -2.16 -0.31
CA VAL A 66 -1.10 -1.47 -0.62
C VAL A 66 -2.10 -2.47 -1.17
N ARG A 67 -3.29 -2.52 -0.59
CA ARG A 67 -4.42 -3.35 -1.02
C ARG A 67 -5.61 -2.45 -1.34
N VAL A 68 -6.16 -2.56 -2.54
CA VAL A 68 -7.34 -1.81 -2.97
C VAL A 68 -8.50 -2.76 -3.22
N THR A 69 -9.63 -2.47 -2.58
CA THR A 69 -10.88 -3.24 -2.69
C THR A 69 -12.04 -2.33 -3.08
N GLU A 70 -12.92 -2.77 -3.97
CA GLU A 70 -14.19 -2.07 -4.22
C GLU A 70 -15.18 -2.33 -3.06
N THR A 71 -15.74 -1.26 -2.50
CA THR A 71 -16.57 -1.28 -1.29
C THR A 71 -17.94 -0.74 -1.65
N GLY A 72 -18.86 -1.58 -2.15
CA GLY A 72 -20.19 -1.08 -2.55
C GLY A 72 -21.07 -2.04 -3.36
N ARG A 73 -20.49 -3.05 -4.01
CA ARG A 73 -21.26 -4.19 -4.52
C ARG A 73 -21.36 -5.24 -3.42
N ARG A 74 -22.55 -5.82 -3.22
CA ARG A 74 -22.86 -7.01 -2.37
C ARG A 74 -22.09 -8.28 -2.82
N SER A 75 -20.80 -8.18 -3.11
CA SER A 75 -19.96 -9.30 -3.49
C SER A 75 -19.36 -9.90 -2.22
N LEU A 76 -19.85 -11.07 -1.84
CA LEU A 76 -19.32 -11.88 -0.73
C LEU A 76 -17.86 -12.35 -0.96
N PHE A 77 -17.30 -12.05 -2.14
CA PHE A 77 -15.89 -12.21 -2.47
C PHE A 77 -15.38 -10.88 -3.05
N GLY A 78 -14.89 -10.00 -2.18
CA GLY A 78 -14.29 -8.73 -2.60
C GLY A 78 -13.05 -8.99 -3.44
N LYS A 79 -13.12 -8.69 -4.75
CA LYS A 79 -11.92 -8.67 -5.59
C LYS A 79 -11.00 -7.56 -5.05
N ALA A 80 -9.72 -7.86 -4.92
CA ALA A 80 -8.70 -6.91 -4.47
C ALA A 80 -7.56 -6.84 -5.49
N VAL A 81 -6.93 -5.68 -5.60
CA VAL A 81 -5.59 -5.53 -6.19
C VAL A 81 -4.60 -5.25 -5.08
N SER A 82 -3.46 -5.91 -5.10
CA SER A 82 -2.37 -5.66 -4.16
C SER A 82 -1.11 -5.27 -4.92
N ARG A 83 -0.35 -4.37 -4.32
CA ARG A 83 0.99 -3.95 -4.71
C ARG A 83 1.84 -3.80 -3.47
N PHE A 84 3.14 -3.83 -3.62
CA PHE A 84 4.03 -3.49 -2.52
C PHE A 84 5.28 -2.78 -3.03
N GLY A 85 5.99 -2.12 -2.14
CA GLY A 85 7.29 -1.53 -2.41
C GLY A 85 8.17 -1.52 -1.17
N ARG A 86 9.48 -1.51 -1.38
CA ARG A 86 10.49 -1.64 -0.34
C ARG A 86 11.33 -0.37 -0.24
N LYS A 87 11.56 0.11 0.98
CA LYS A 87 12.47 1.20 1.30
C LYS A 87 13.74 0.63 1.93
N TYR A 88 14.88 0.93 1.34
CA TYR A 88 16.20 0.48 1.77
C TYR A 88 16.92 1.57 2.60
N PRO A 89 17.94 1.20 3.41
CA PRO A 89 18.66 2.14 4.27
C PRO A 89 19.41 3.24 3.51
N ASP A 90 19.75 2.97 2.24
CA ASP A 90 20.36 3.93 1.31
C ASP A 90 19.37 4.98 0.77
N GLY A 91 18.11 4.94 1.23
CA GLY A 91 17.04 5.83 0.80
C GLY A 91 16.32 5.39 -0.47
N ARG A 92 16.79 4.32 -1.14
CA ARG A 92 16.18 3.82 -2.36
C ARG A 92 14.81 3.21 -2.07
N PHE A 93 13.87 3.46 -2.96
CA PHE A 93 12.57 2.80 -2.99
C PHE A 93 12.46 1.91 -4.24
N VAL A 94 12.00 0.67 -4.07
CA VAL A 94 11.82 -0.30 -5.16
C VAL A 94 10.43 -0.89 -5.09
N GLU A 95 9.64 -0.72 -6.15
CA GLU A 95 8.34 -1.36 -6.29
C GLU A 95 8.49 -2.86 -6.55
N GLY A 96 7.64 -3.65 -5.90
CA GLY A 96 7.56 -5.10 -6.07
C GLY A 96 6.59 -5.50 -7.18
N ALA A 97 6.91 -6.60 -7.86
CA ALA A 97 6.05 -7.23 -8.86
C ALA A 97 4.98 -8.14 -8.20
#